data_AF-A0A3A4WYD0-F1
#
_entry.id   AF-A0A3A4WYD0-F1
#
_cell.length_a   1.000
_cell.length_b   1.000
_cell.length_c   1.000
_cell.angle_alpha   90.00
_cell.angle_beta   90.00
_cell.angle_gamma   90.00
#
_symmetry.space_group_name_H-M   'P 1'
#
loop_
_entity.id
_entity.type
_entity.pdbx_description
1 polymer ?
#
loop_
_entity_poly.entity_id
_entity_poly.type
_entity_poly.pdbx_seq_one_letter_code
_entity_poly.pdbx_strand_id
1 'polypeptide(L)'
;MKEIIDHLIVRLNDKDVLPLELPRLIKDVLIIITDGRARTLKNINQNLSVIGWREDVLDSYTFELILQLIETESDYEVVRHTVH
;
A
#
# COMPACT_ATOMS: atom_id res chain seq x y z
N MET A 1 -2.34 9.70 12.52
CA MET A 1 -3.31 9.51 11.42
C MET A 1 -3.21 10.61 10.38
N LYS A 2 -3.51 11.88 10.71
CA LYS A 2 -3.36 13.01 9.77
C LYS A 2 -1.94 13.10 9.18
N GLU A 3 -0.91 12.96 10.01
CA GLU A 3 0.49 12.98 9.57
C GLU A 3 0.82 11.82 8.59
N ILE A 4 0.27 10.62 8.80
CA ILE A 4 0.48 9.47 7.89
C ILE A 4 -0.12 9.77 6.52
N ILE A 5 -1.34 10.31 6.49
CA ILE A 5 -2.02 10.68 5.25
C ILE A 5 -1.26 11.80 4.53
N ASP A 6 -0.79 12.82 5.26
CA ASP A 6 -0.01 13.91 4.69
C ASP A 6 1.31 13.38 4.08
N HIS A 7 1.99 12.47 4.77
CA HIS A 7 3.19 11.80 4.24
C HIS A 7 2.91 10.94 3.00
N LEU A 8 1.80 10.19 2.99
CA LEU A 8 1.38 9.40 1.83
C LEU A 8 1.09 10.29 0.63
N ILE A 9 0.37 11.40 0.82
CA ILE A 9 0.06 12.36 -0.26
C ILE A 9 1.34 12.88 -0.91
N VAL A 10 2.31 13.34 -0.11
CA VAL A 10 3.57 13.88 -0.65
C VAL A 10 4.32 12.82 -1.46
N ARG A 11 4.46 11.61 -0.92
CA ARG A 11 5.21 10.52 -1.56
C ARG A 11 4.55 10.03 -2.85
N LEU A 12 3.23 9.90 -2.84
CA LEU A 12 2.47 9.36 -3.95
C LEU A 12 2.29 10.38 -5.07
N ASN A 13 2.34 11.67 -4.75
CA ASN A 13 2.39 12.73 -5.77
C ASN A 13 3.65 12.61 -6.65
N ASP A 14 4.81 12.27 -6.06
CA ASP A 14 6.05 11.99 -6.81
C ASP A 14 5.95 10.73 -7.71
N LYS A 15 4.89 9.93 -7.54
CA LYS A 15 4.60 8.71 -8.29
C LYS A 15 3.44 8.88 -9.28
N ASP A 16 2.99 10.11 -9.53
CA ASP A 16 1.83 10.46 -10.35
C ASP A 16 0.50 9.88 -9.83
N VAL A 17 0.41 9.61 -8.53
CA VAL A 17 -0.83 9.18 -7.87
C VAL A 17 -1.50 10.39 -7.24
N LEU A 18 -2.70 10.72 -7.71
CA LEU A 18 -3.42 11.88 -7.21
C LEU A 18 -3.96 11.64 -5.79
N PRO A 19 -4.09 12.69 -4.96
CA PRO A 19 -4.64 12.53 -3.60
C PRO A 19 -6.04 11.90 -3.58
N LEU A 20 -6.85 12.14 -4.62
CA LEU A 20 -8.19 11.55 -4.77
C LEU A 20 -8.16 10.03 -5.02
N GLU A 21 -7.03 9.51 -5.51
CA GLU A 21 -6.84 8.09 -5.81
C GLU A 21 -6.29 7.32 -4.61
N LEU A 22 -5.83 8.01 -3.55
CA LEU A 22 -5.29 7.41 -2.34
C LEU A 22 -6.24 6.40 -1.68
N PRO A 23 -7.55 6.69 -1.49
CA PRO A 23 -8.46 5.70 -0.91
C PRO A 23 -8.60 4.44 -1.78
N ARG A 24 -8.55 4.58 -3.11
CA ARG A 24 -8.56 3.45 -4.04
C ARG A 24 -7.27 2.64 -3.90
N LEU A 25 -6.11 3.29 -3.84
CA LEU A 25 -4.83 2.61 -3.67
C LEU A 25 -4.80 1.80 -2.37
N ILE A 26 -5.22 2.38 -1.25
CA ILE A 26 -5.27 1.69 0.05
C ILE A 26 -6.17 0.46 -0.03
N LYS A 27 -7.36 0.59 -0.65
CA LYS A 27 -8.29 -0.51 -0.84
C LYS A 27 -7.69 -1.63 -1.71
N ASP A 28 -7.06 -1.27 -2.82
CA ASP A 28 -6.45 -2.23 -3.74
C ASP A 28 -5.30 -2.98 -3.07
N VAL A 29 -4.47 -2.28 -2.28
CA VAL A 29 -3.43 -2.90 -1.45
C VAL A 29 -4.04 -3.86 -0.44
N LEU A 30 -5.09 -3.45 0.29
CA LEU A 30 -5.77 -4.29 1.27
C LEU A 30 -6.31 -5.58 0.64
N ILE A 31 -6.94 -5.49 -0.54
CA ILE A 31 -7.45 -6.65 -1.28
C ILE A 31 -6.30 -7.61 -1.64
N ILE A 32 -5.19 -7.07 -2.15
CA ILE A 32 -4.04 -7.89 -2.57
C ILE A 32 -3.37 -8.59 -1.39
N ILE A 33 -3.21 -7.93 -0.24
CA ILE A 33 -2.59 -8.54 0.95
C ILE A 33 -3.51 -9.59 1.59
N THR A 34 -4.82 -9.35 1.62
CA THR A 34 -5.81 -10.27 2.23
C THR A 34 -6.07 -11.52 1.39
N ASP A 35 -5.83 -11.45 0.08
CA ASP A 35 -5.88 -12.60 -0.83
C ASP A 35 -4.75 -13.63 -0.57
N GLY A 36 -3.73 -13.29 0.23
CA GLY A 36 -2.70 -14.22 0.72
C GLY A 36 -1.73 -14.76 -0.34
N ARG A 37 -1.95 -14.44 -1.63
CA ARG A 37 -1.07 -14.84 -2.75
C ARG A 37 0.17 -13.97 -2.87
N ALA A 38 0.06 -12.69 -2.54
CA ALA A 38 1.18 -11.76 -2.62
C ALA A 38 2.03 -11.84 -1.34
N ARG A 39 3.27 -12.35 -1.45
CA ARG A 39 4.19 -12.52 -0.32
C ARG A 39 5.32 -11.50 -0.26
N THR A 40 5.52 -10.74 -1.32
CA THR A 40 6.60 -9.75 -1.43
C THR A 40 6.06 -8.45 -2.00
N LEU A 41 6.70 -7.32 -1.66
CA LEU A 41 6.37 -6.01 -2.24
C LEU A 41 6.41 -6.04 -3.77
N LYS A 42 7.36 -6.78 -4.35
CA LYS A 42 7.43 -6.99 -5.80
C LYS A 42 6.15 -7.63 -6.35
N ASN A 43 5.64 -8.68 -5.70
CA ASN A 43 4.38 -9.30 -6.13
C ASN A 43 3.18 -8.37 -5.94
N ILE A 44 3.19 -7.54 -4.89
CA ILE A 44 2.16 -6.54 -4.65
C ILE A 44 2.16 -5.50 -5.78
N ASN A 45 3.32 -4.92 -6.12
CA ASN A 45 3.44 -3.98 -7.25
C ASN A 45 3.06 -4.62 -8.59
N GLN A 46 3.39 -5.90 -8.81
CA GLN A 46 2.95 -6.64 -10.00
C GLN A 46 1.42 -6.74 -10.07
N ASN A 47 0.77 -7.12 -8.96
CA ASN A 47 -0.69 -7.20 -8.91
C ASN A 47 -1.36 -5.82 -9.05
N LEU A 48 -0.79 -4.77 -8.45
CA LEU A 48 -1.25 -3.39 -8.62
C LEU A 48 -1.13 -2.94 -10.08
N SER A 49 -0.05 -3.31 -10.76
CA SER A 49 0.13 -2.99 -12.19
C SER A 49 -0.94 -3.64 -13.07
N VAL A 50 -1.30 -4.89 -12.81
CA VAL A 50 -2.36 -5.61 -13.54
C VAL A 50 -3.72 -4.90 -13.45
N ILE A 51 -3.99 -4.18 -12.36
CA ILE A 51 -5.24 -3.43 -12.15
C ILE A 51 -5.12 -1.93 -12.52
N GLY A 52 -4.01 -1.54 -13.14
CA GLY A 52 -3.83 -0.23 -13.77
C GLY A 52 -2.98 0.78 -12.99
N TRP A 53 -2.34 0.39 -11.89
CA TRP A 53 -1.35 1.25 -11.24
C TRP A 53 -0.01 1.22 -11.96
N ARG A 54 0.84 2.21 -11.69
CA ARG A 54 2.20 2.23 -12.19
C ARG A 54 2.99 1.03 -11.65
N GLU A 55 3.92 0.52 -12.45
CA GLU A 55 4.97 -0.35 -11.93
C GLU A 55 5.73 0.39 -10.81
N ASP A 56 6.00 -0.32 -9.72
CA ASP A 56 6.69 0.21 -8.54
C ASP A 56 6.05 1.48 -7.94
N VAL A 57 4.70 1.54 -7.98
CA VAL A 57 3.92 2.58 -7.31
C VAL A 57 4.18 2.61 -5.80
N LEU A 58 4.43 1.45 -5.18
CA LEU A 58 4.82 1.35 -3.79
C LEU A 58 6.32 1.10 -3.65
N ASP A 59 7.02 2.00 -2.95
CA ASP A 59 8.28 1.67 -2.32
C ASP A 59 8.04 1.06 -0.92
N SER A 60 9.08 0.48 -0.32
CA SER A 60 8.96 -0.19 0.98
C SER A 60 8.42 0.74 2.07
N TYR A 61 8.78 2.02 2.05
CA TYR A 61 8.34 2.96 3.07
C TYR A 61 6.86 3.33 2.90
N THR A 62 6.45 3.60 1.66
CA THR A 62 5.07 3.92 1.29
C THR A 62 4.15 2.74 1.59
N PHE A 63 4.61 1.52 1.33
CA PHE A 63 3.89 0.31 1.72
C PHE A 63 3.72 0.19 3.23
N GLU A 64 4.79 0.40 4.02
CA GLU A 64 4.71 0.37 5.48
C GLU A 64 3.75 1.43 6.04
N LEU A 65 3.72 2.64 5.46
CA LEU A 65 2.75 3.66 5.86
C LEU A 65 1.31 3.24 5.59
N ILE A 66 1.05 2.58 4.45
CA ILE A 66 -0.28 2.03 4.14
C ILE A 66 -0.64 0.92 5.13
N LEU A 67 0.28 0.00 5.45
CA LEU A 67 0.05 -1.04 6.45
C LEU A 67 -0.26 -0.44 7.81
N GLN A 68 0.54 0.54 8.27
CA GLN A 68 0.31 1.22 9.54
C GLN A 68 -1.08 1.89 9.57
N LEU A 69 -1.51 2.49 8.45
CA LEU A 69 -2.83 3.09 8.34
C LEU A 69 -3.95 2.04 8.47
N ILE A 70 -3.80 0.89 7.81
CA ILE A 70 -4.75 -0.23 7.88
C ILE A 70 -4.83 -0.79 9.30
N GLU A 71 -3.69 -1.04 9.94
CA GLU A 71 -3.58 -1.57 11.31
C GLU A 71 -4.10 -0.59 12.38
N THR A 72 -4.09 0.72 12.09
CA THR A 72 -4.59 1.74 13.03
C THR A 72 -6.11 1.93 12.92
N GLU A 73 -6.69 1.74 11.73
CA GLU A 73 -8.13 1.94 11.45
C GLU A 73 -8.97 0.69 11.67
N SER A 74 -8.35 -0.48 11.61
CA SER A 74 -8.98 -1.78 11.81
C SER A 74 -8.28 -2.42 13.00
N ASP A 75 -8.98 -3.07 13.93
CA ASP A 75 -8.38 -3.96 14.94
C ASP A 75 -7.73 -5.22 14.26
N TYR A 76 -7.13 -5.05 13.08
CA TYR A 76 -6.61 -6.05 12.18
C TYR A 76 -5.09 -5.97 12.20
N GLU A 77 -4.45 -6.94 12.87
CA GLU A 77 -3.00 -7.08 12.87
C GLU A 77 -2.53 -7.70 11.54
N VAL A 78 -1.73 -6.97 10.76
CA VAL A 78 -1.10 -7.54 9.56
C VAL A 78 0.08 -8.41 10.01
N VAL A 79 -0.07 -9.73 9.89
CA VAL A 79 0.95 -10.68 10.31
C VAL A 79 2.17 -10.62 9.39
N ARG A 80 3.23 -9.94 9.85
CA ARG A 80 4.52 -9.82 9.16
C ARG A 80 5.29 -11.13 9.24
N HIS A 81 5.68 -11.67 8.09
CA HIS A 81 6.59 -12.82 8.03
C HIS A 81 7.94 -12.36 7.47
N THR A 82 8.96 -12.29 8.31
CA THR A 82 10.34 -12.03 7.90
C THR A 82 10.90 -13.28 7.23
N VAL A 83 11.17 -13.23 5.93
CA VAL A 83 11.89 -14.30 5.22
C VAL A 83 13.38 -13.93 5.22
N HIS A 84 14.19 -14.76 5.88
CA HIS A 84 15.65 -14.70 5.86
C HIS A 84 16.24 -15.12 4.52
#